data_AF-A0A529NC38-F1
#
_entry.id   AF-A0A529NC38-F1
#
_cell.length_a   1.000
_cell.length_b   1.000
_cell.length_c   1.000
_cell.angle_alpha   90.00
_cell.angle_beta   90.00
_cell.angle_gamma   90.00
#
_symmetry.space_group_name_H-M   'P 1'
#
loop_
_entity.id
_entity.type
_entity.pdbx_description
1 polymer ?
#
loop_
_entity_poly.entity_id
_entity_poly.type
_entity_poly.pdbx_seq_one_letter_code
_entity_poly.pdbx_strand_id
1 'polypeptide(L)' 'MQRTVAIVIHPGFQLLDAAGPTAAFEIAGRFAPGSYELAMLAPGGGEVESSSGVRLTTAPLR' A
#
# COMPACT_ATOMS: atom_id res chain seq x y z
N MET A 1 -7.79 -19.40 -0.43
CA MET A 1 -8.60 -18.17 -0.30
C MET A 1 -7.66 -16.98 -0.37
N GLN A 2 -7.92 -16.06 -1.29
CA GLN A 2 -7.16 -14.82 -1.47
C GLN A 2 -7.50 -13.86 -0.32
N ARG A 3 -6.50 -13.14 0.20
CA ARG A 3 -6.65 -12.12 1.24
C ARG A 3 -6.27 -10.76 0.69
N THR A 4 -7.14 -9.77 0.86
CA THR A 4 -6.80 -8.39 0.52
C THR A 4 -6.04 -7.75 1.69
N VAL A 5 -4.89 -7.16 1.40
CA VAL A 5 -4.05 -6.41 2.35
C VAL A 5 -4.05 -4.96 1.91
N ALA A 6 -4.68 -4.11 2.71
CA ALA A 6 -4.71 -2.67 2.47
C ALA A 6 -3.58 -1.98 3.22
N ILE A 7 -2.80 -1.16 2.51
CA ILE A 7 -1.90 -0.18 3.12
C ILE A 7 -2.59 1.17 3.05
N VAL A 8 -2.96 1.69 4.22
CA VAL A 8 -3.68 2.96 4.34
C VAL A 8 -2.66 4.10 4.50
N ILE A 9 -2.57 4.94 3.47
CA ILE A 9 -1.63 6.05 3.37
C ILE A 9 -2.28 7.33 3.89
N HIS A 10 -1.56 8.06 4.73
CA HIS A 10 -1.94 9.37 5.24
C HIS A 10 -0.93 10.44 4.81
N PRO A 11 -1.33 11.72 4.73
CA PRO A 11 -0.42 12.81 4.38
C PRO A 11 0.83 12.82 5.28
N GLY A 12 2.01 12.98 4.68
CA GLY A 12 3.27 13.00 5.41
C GLY A 12 3.78 11.63 5.87
N PHE A 13 3.21 10.52 5.34
CA PHE A 13 3.72 9.18 5.59
C PHE A 13 5.22 9.08 5.25
N GLN A 14 5.95 8.23 5.98
CA GLN A 14 7.33 7.90 5.60
C GLN A 14 7.30 6.89 4.46
N LEU A 15 8.10 7.11 3.42
CA LEU A 15 8.13 6.24 2.24
C LEU A 15 8.51 4.79 2.60
N LEU A 16 9.45 4.60 3.53
CA LEU A 16 9.89 3.28 3.96
C LEU A 16 8.76 2.50 4.66
N ASP A 17 7.91 3.18 5.42
CA ASP A 17 6.80 2.56 6.14
C ASP A 17 5.74 2.02 5.18
N ALA A 18 5.53 2.66 4.04
CA ALA A 18 4.65 2.16 2.98
C ALA A 18 5.32 1.05 2.15
N ALA A 19 6.61 1.22 1.82
CA ALA A 19 7.35 0.27 0.99
C ALA A 19 7.60 -1.07 1.69
N GLY A 20 7.93 -1.06 2.98
CA GLY A 20 8.31 -2.25 3.74
C GLY A 20 7.23 -3.34 3.73
N PRO A 21 6.01 -3.07 4.22
CA PRO A 21 4.93 -4.06 4.21
C PRO A 21 4.47 -4.41 2.80
N THR A 22 4.48 -3.46 1.85
CA THR A 22 4.16 -3.75 0.43
C THR A 22 5.09 -4.84 -0.13
N ALA A 23 6.41 -4.64 0.02
CA ALA A 23 7.40 -5.59 -0.48
C ALA A 23 7.32 -6.94 0.24
N ALA A 24 7.04 -6.95 1.55
CA ALA A 24 6.90 -8.19 2.32
C ALA A 24 5.78 -9.09 1.76
N PHE A 25 4.58 -8.53 1.53
CA PHE A 25 3.47 -9.29 0.97
C PHE A 25 3.63 -9.60 -0.51
N GLU A 26 4.27 -8.71 -1.28
CA GLU A 26 4.61 -8.98 -2.68
C GLU A 26 5.50 -10.22 -2.78
N ILE A 27 6.57 -10.29 -1.98
CA ILE A 27 7.47 -11.44 -1.94
C ILE A 27 6.74 -12.69 -1.47
N ALA A 28 5.94 -12.60 -0.40
CA ALA A 28 5.15 -13.73 0.07
C ALA A 28 4.19 -14.28 -1.01
N GLY A 29 3.60 -13.39 -1.82
CA GLY A 29 2.76 -13.76 -2.96
C GLY A 29 3.50 -14.52 -4.06
N ARG A 30 4.82 -14.33 -4.22
CA ARG A 30 5.65 -15.11 -5.15
C ARG A 30 5.79 -16.58 -4.71
N PHE A 31 5.83 -16.82 -3.40
CA PHE A 31 5.91 -18.17 -2.83
C PHE A 31 4.53 -18.83 -2.67
N ALA A 32 3.46 -18.05 -2.59
CA ALA A 32 2.09 -18.53 -2.52
C ALA A 32 1.20 -17.76 -3.52
N PRO A 33 1.21 -18.12 -4.82
CA PRO A 33 0.43 -17.41 -5.83
C PRO A 33 -1.06 -17.35 -5.50
N GLY A 34 -1.67 -16.17 -5.67
CA GLY A 34 -3.10 -15.93 -5.38
C GLY A 34 -3.45 -15.84 -3.88
N SER A 35 -2.45 -15.81 -2.99
CA SER A 35 -2.70 -15.66 -1.55
C SER A 35 -3.00 -14.23 -1.12
N TYR A 36 -2.43 -13.22 -1.79
CA TYR A 36 -2.57 -11.81 -1.44
C TYR A 36 -2.99 -10.96 -2.63
N GLU A 37 -3.88 -10.00 -2.37
CA GLU A 37 -4.15 -8.83 -3.21
C GLU A 37 -3.73 -7.59 -2.43
N LEU A 38 -2.85 -6.77 -2.99
CA LEU A 38 -2.35 -5.56 -2.32
C LEU A 38 -3.12 -4.32 -2.81
N ALA A 39 -3.55 -3.48 -1.88
CA ALA A 39 -4.26 -2.24 -2.18
C ALA A 39 -3.62 -1.05 -1.45
N MET A 40 -3.27 0.00 -2.19
CA MET A 40 -2.85 1.28 -1.61
C MET A 40 -4.07 2.19 -1.50
N LEU A 41 -4.51 2.46 -0.27
CA LEU A 41 -5.74 3.21 0.02
C LEU A 41 -5.44 4.50 0.77
N ALA A 42 -6.31 5.50 0.65
CA ALA A 42 -6.31 6.69 1.50
C ALA A 42 -7.75 7.16 1.77
N PRO A 43 -8.03 7.91 2.86
CA PRO A 43 -9.39 8.37 3.18
C PRO A 43 -10.12 9.09 2.04
N GLY A 44 -9.43 9.86 1.20
CA GLY A 44 -10.00 10.52 0.01
C GLY A 44 -9.57 9.91 -1.32
N GLY A 45 -8.68 8.92 -1.31
CA GLY A 45 -7.94 8.48 -2.51
C GLY A 45 -7.06 9.59 -3.11
N GLY A 46 -6.58 9.36 -4.34
CA GLY A 46 -5.76 10.31 -5.08
C GLY A 46 -4.28 10.26 -4.72
N GLU A 47 -3.56 11.33 -5.03
CA GLU A 47 -2.14 11.46 -4.69
C GLU A 47 -1.95 11.88 -3.24
N VAL A 48 -1.16 11.12 -2.50
CA VAL A 48 -0.74 11.45 -1.13
C VAL A 48 0.77 11.67 -1.13
N GLU A 49 1.20 12.81 -0.63
CA GLU A 49 2.62 13.18 -0.54
C GLU A 49 3.26 12.63 0.74
N SER A 50 4.45 12.04 0.59
CA SER A 50 5.29 11.54 1.68
C SER A 50 6.03 12.66 2.39
N SER A 51 6.64 12.34 3.53
CA SER A 51 7.59 13.22 4.23
C SER A 51 8.80 13.63 3.40
N SER A 52 9.11 12.90 2.32
CA SER A 52 10.24 13.13 1.42
C SER A 52 9.85 13.79 0.11
N GLY A 53 8.59 14.23 -0.04
CA GLY A 53 8.06 14.86 -1.26
C GLY A 53 7.69 13.88 -2.39
N VAL A 54 7.78 12.57 -2.15
CA VAL A 54 7.35 11.54 -3.12
C VAL A 54 5.85 11.34 -3.01
N ARG A 55 5.15 11.30 -4.14
CA ARG A 55 3.70 11.11 -4.18
C ARG A 55 3.34 9.69 -4.56
N LEU A 56 2.42 9.09 -3.80
CA LEU A 56 1.81 7.81 -4.13
C LEU A 56 0.36 8.00 -4.54
N THR A 57 -0.03 7.34 -5.63
CA THR A 57 -1.42 7.25 -6.05
C THR A 57 -2.14 6.18 -5.24
N THR A 58 -3.31 6.53 -4.70
CA THR A 58 -4.11 5.67 -3.83
C THR A 58 -5.57 5.63 -4.29
N ALA A 59 -6.23 4.51 -4.03
CA ALA A 59 -7.68 4.42 -4.16
C ALA A 59 -8.37 4.90 -2.86
N PRO A 60 -9.64 5.32 -2.92
CA PRO A 60 -10.37 5.72 -1.71
C PRO A 60 -10.64 4.54 -0.77
N LEU A 61 -10.66 4.79 0.53
CA LEU A 61 -11.26 3.88 1.52
C LEU A 61 -12.76 3.76 1.23
N ARG A 62 -13.25 2.51 1.15
CA ARG A 62 -14.67 2.20 0.98
C ARG A 62 -15.37 2.03 2.31
#